data_AF-A0A6F9AXC2-F1
#
_entry.id   AF-A0A6F9AXC2-F1
#
_cell.length_a   1.000
_cell.length_b   1.000
_cell.length_c   1.000
_cell.angle_alpha   90.00
_cell.angle_beta   90.00
_cell.angle_gamma   90.00
#
_symmetry.space_group_name_H-M   'P 1'
#
loop_
_entity.id
_entity.type
_entity.pdbx_description
1 polymer ?
#
loop_
_entity_poly.entity_id
_entity_poly.type
_entity_poly.pdbx_seq_one_letter_code
_entity_poly.pdbx_strand_id
1 'polypeptide(L)' 'MSVSTELLIRNVPFQRLGRKIALFFKTNLRFQSSAVMALQEASEAYLVGLFEDTKLCAIHAKRVHIVP' A
#
# COMPACT_ATOMS: atom_id res chain seq x y z
N MET A 1 14.07 -10.06 -8.06
CA MET A 1 13.70 -8.65 -7.83
C MET A 1 13.15 -8.09 -9.12
N SER A 2 11.87 -7.76 -9.14
CA SER A 2 11.27 -6.97 -10.23
C SER A 2 11.99 -5.61 -10.30
N VAL A 3 12.48 -5.29 -11.50
CA VAL A 3 13.35 -4.15 -11.78
C VAL A 3 12.50 -2.90 -12.01
N SER A 4 11.85 -2.39 -10.97
CA SER A 4 11.26 -1.04 -10.99
C SER A 4 10.98 -0.57 -9.56
N THR A 5 11.19 0.72 -9.31
CA THR A 5 10.87 1.42 -8.05
C THR A 5 9.69 2.36 -8.22
N GLU A 6 8.97 2.26 -9.34
CA GLU A 6 7.78 3.08 -9.60
C GLU A 6 6.63 2.67 -8.69
N LEU A 7 5.85 3.65 -8.24
CA LEU A 7 4.64 3.41 -7.46
C LEU A 7 3.57 2.72 -8.31
N LEU A 8 3.02 1.64 -7.76
CA LEU A 8 2.04 0.76 -8.39
C LEU A 8 0.63 1.31 -8.27
N ILE A 9 0.32 2.02 -7.18
CA ILE A 9 -1.00 2.62 -6.95
C ILE A 9 -1.02 4.01 -7.57
N ARG A 10 -2.12 4.38 -8.22
CA ARG A 10 -2.27 5.75 -8.74
C ARG A 10 -2.33 6.76 -7.59
N ASN A 11 -1.57 7.85 -7.70
CA ASN A 11 -1.46 8.87 -6.64
C ASN A 11 -2.80 9.53 -6.26
N VAL A 12 -3.64 9.86 -7.25
CA VAL A 12 -4.93 10.55 -6.99
C VAL A 12 -5.89 9.72 -6.12
N PRO A 13 -6.20 8.45 -6.45
CA PRO A 13 -7.05 7.63 -5.58
C PRO A 13 -6.41 7.36 -4.22
N PHE A 14 -5.09 7.13 -4.14
CA PHE A 14 -4.40 6.96 -2.85
C PHE A 14 -4.56 8.21 -1.96
N GLN A 15 -4.32 9.39 -2.52
CA GLN A 15 -4.49 10.65 -1.79
C GLN A 15 -5.94 10.89 -1.34
N ARG A 16 -6.94 10.54 -2.17
CA ARG A 16 -8.37 10.65 -1.79
C ARG A 16 -8.70 9.73 -0.62
N LEU A 17 -8.18 8.50 -0.62
CA LEU A 17 -8.35 7.57 0.49
C LEU A 17 -7.68 8.09 1.76
N GLY A 18 -6.41 8.52 1.68
CA GLY A 18 -5.68 9.08 2.81
C GLY A 18 -6.42 10.28 3.44
N ARG A 19 -6.97 11.18 2.63
CA ARG A 19 -7.80 12.30 3.12
C ARG A 19 -9.11 11.82 3.78
N LYS A 20 -9.77 10.80 3.22
CA LYS A 20 -10.98 10.21 3.80
C LYS A 20 -10.68 9.60 5.18
N ILE A 21 -9.55 8.92 5.33
CA ILE A 21 -9.12 8.35 6.60
C ILE A 21 -8.77 9.46 7.61
N ALA A 22 -8.01 10.47 7.19
CA ALA A 22 -7.62 11.59 8.05
C ALA A 22 -8.81 12.36 8.63
N LEU A 23 -9.92 12.42 7.88
CA LEU A 23 -11.15 13.08 8.32
C LEU A 23 -11.75 12.45 9.60
N PHE A 24 -11.52 11.15 9.84
CA PHE A 24 -11.96 10.49 11.08
C PHE A 24 -11.20 10.99 12.32
N PHE A 25 -10.00 11.55 12.14
CA PHE A 25 -9.15 12.00 13.24
C PHE A 25 -9.23 13.51 13.46
N LYS A 26 -9.24 14.30 12.37
CA LYS A 26 -9.28 15.76 12.44
C LYS A 26 -9.85 16.37 11.16
N THR A 27 -10.86 17.22 11.31
CA THR A 27 -11.37 18.05 10.22
C THR A 27 -10.35 19.11 9.81
N ASN A 28 -10.29 19.44 8.52
CA ASN A 28 -9.40 20.48 7.94
C ASN A 28 -7.89 20.21 8.02
N LEU A 29 -7.47 18.94 8.16
CA LEU A 29 -6.06 18.57 8.11
C LEU A 29 -5.49 18.75 6.70
N ARG A 30 -4.35 19.44 6.59
CA ARG A 30 -3.62 19.64 5.33
C ARG A 30 -2.42 18.70 5.29
N PHE A 31 -2.19 18.10 4.13
CA PHE A 31 -1.04 17.24 3.88
C PHE A 31 -0.02 17.97 3.02
N GLN A 32 1.25 17.86 3.39
CA GLN A 32 2.35 18.17 2.48
C GLN A 32 2.41 17.12 1.36
N SER A 33 2.84 17.49 0.16
CA SER A 33 2.98 16.56 -0.96
C SER A 33 3.93 15.39 -0.61
N SER A 34 5.07 15.68 0.02
CA SER A 34 6.03 14.67 0.47
C SER A 34 5.46 13.71 1.51
N ALA A 35 4.58 14.18 2.40
CA ALA A 35 3.94 13.32 3.39
C ALA A 35 3.00 12.29 2.72
N VAL A 36 2.27 12.70 1.68
CA VAL A 36 1.42 11.77 0.90
C VAL A 36 2.29 10.73 0.19
N MET A 37 3.41 11.15 -0.40
CA MET A 37 4.35 10.24 -1.08
C MET A 37 4.97 9.23 -0.10
N ALA A 38 5.45 9.69 1.05
CA ALA A 38 6.03 8.81 2.07
C ALA A 38 5.01 7.77 2.59
N LEU A 39 3.75 8.17 2.78
CA LEU A 39 2.68 7.24 3.13
C LEU A 39 2.44 6.20 2.03
N GLN A 40 2.50 6.62 0.76
CA GLN A 40 2.29 5.71 -0.37
C GLN A 40 3.43 4.71 -0.50
N GLU A 41 4.68 5.18 -0.46
CA GLU A 41 5.88 4.34 -0.50
C GLU A 41 5.85 3.29 0.61
N ALA A 42 5.58 3.71 1.86
CA ALA A 42 5.49 2.78 2.99
C ALA A 42 4.34 1.78 2.82
N SER A 43 3.18 2.22 2.34
CA SER A 43 2.02 1.35 2.14
C SER A 43 2.27 0.30 1.06
N GLU A 44 2.86 0.69 -0.07
CA GLU A 44 3.16 -0.23 -1.16
C GLU A 44 4.27 -1.21 -0.77
N ALA A 45 5.33 -0.74 -0.10
CA ALA A 45 6.38 -1.62 0.43
C ALA A 45 5.81 -2.66 1.40
N TYR A 46 4.90 -2.25 2.30
CA TYR A 46 4.22 -3.15 3.22
C TYR A 46 3.37 -4.19 2.48
N LEU A 47 2.55 -3.77 1.51
CA LEU A 47 1.68 -4.67 0.76
C LEU A 47 2.48 -5.67 -0.08
N VAL A 48 3.57 -5.24 -0.72
CA VAL A 48 4.45 -6.13 -1.48
C VAL A 48 5.06 -7.18 -0.56
N GLY A 49 5.66 -6.78 0.57
CA GLY A 49 6.23 -7.73 1.53
C GLY A 49 5.18 -8.70 2.08
N LEU A 50 4.00 -8.20 2.42
CA LEU A 50 2.89 -9.04 2.88
C LEU A 50 2.45 -10.06 1.82
N PHE A 51 2.39 -9.67 0.54
CA PHE A 51 2.04 -10.59 -0.54
C PHE A 51 3.15 -11.60 -0.86
N GLU A 52 4.43 -11.23 -0.69
CA GLU A 52 5.54 -12.17 -0.77
C GLU A 52 5.42 -13.26 0.30
N ASP A 53 5.18 -12.88 1.55
CA ASP A 53 4.95 -13.83 2.65
C ASP A 53 3.70 -14.67 2.43
N THR A 54 2.60 -14.05 1.99
CA THR A 54 1.34 -14.75 1.71
C THR A 54 1.52 -15.77 0.59
N LYS A 55 2.32 -15.45 -0.44
CA LYS A 55 2.69 -16.40 -1.49
C LYS A 55 3.49 -17.57 -0.93
N LEU A 56 4.43 -17.34 -0.02
CA LEU A 56 5.18 -18.43 0.63
C LEU A 56 4.24 -19.35 1.42
N CYS A 57 3.27 -18.80 2.14
CA CYS A 57 2.24 -19.57 2.83
C CYS A 57 1.36 -20.39 1.87
N ALA A 58 0.99 -19.84 0.71
CA ALA A 58 0.23 -20.58 -0.30
C ALA A 58 1.02 -21.78 -0.86
N ILE A 59 2.30 -21.56 -1.18
CA ILE A 59 3.20 -22.62 -1.65
C ILE A 59 3.40 -23.70 -0.57
N HIS A 60 3.56 -23.30 0.69
CA HIS A 60 3.63 -24.23 1.82
C HIS A 60 2.39 -25.13 1.89
N ALA A 61 1.20 -24.58 1.61
CA ALA A 61 -0.05 -25.32 1.52
C ALA A 61 -0.27 -26.06 0.19
N LYS A 62 0.75 -26.13 -0.69
CA LYS A 62 0.70 -26.71 -2.04
C LYS A 62 -0.36 -26.07 -2.95
N ARG A 63 -0.61 -24.77 -2.78
CA ARG A 63 -1.51 -23.97 -3.62
C ARG A 63 -0.71 -22.90 -4.37
N VAL A 64 -1.27 -22.46 -5.49
CA VAL A 64 -0.78 -21.28 -6.23
C VAL A 64 -1.71 -20.07 -6.08
N HIS A 65 -2.97 -20.31 -5.69
CA HIS A 65 -3.94 -19.25 -5.41
C HIS A 65 -3.81 -18.78 -3.97
N ILE A 66 -3.65 -17.47 -3.80
CA ILE A 66 -3.70 -16.80 -2.50
C ILE A 66 -5.17 -16.68 -2.08
N VAL A 67 -5.43 -16.97 -0.80
CA VAL A 67 -6.76 -16.88 -0.19
C VAL A 67 -6.67 -16.15 1.15
N PRO A 68 -7.75 -15.51 1.62
CA PRO A 68 -7.84 -14.98 2.98
C PRO A 68 -7.70 -16.06 4.06
#